data_AF-A0A497JI96-F1
#
_entry.id   AF-A0A497JI96-F1
#
_cell.length_a   1.000
_cell.length_b   1.000
_cell.length_c   1.000
_cell.angle_alpha   90.00
_cell.angle_beta   90.00
_cell.angle_gamma   90.00
#
_symmetry.space_group_name_H-M   'P 1'
#
loop_
_entity.id
_entity.type
_entity.pdbx_description
1 polymer ?
#
loop_
_entity_poly.entity_id
_entity_poly.type
_entity_poly.pdbx_seq_one_letter_code
_entity_poly.pdbx_strand_id
1 'polypeptide(L)' 'DPKEVLDELGVKRYCCRRMLLSHVELIDEVIKYKV' A
#
# COMPACT_ATOMS: atom_id res chain seq x y z
N ASP A 1 -10.72 10.61 -5.13
CA ASP A 1 -10.60 9.30 -5.82
C ASP A 1 -9.23 8.67 -5.52
N PRO A 2 -9.04 7.34 -5.40
CA PRO A 2 -7.71 6.74 -5.14
C PRO A 2 -6.66 7.16 -6.17
N LYS A 3 -7.09 7.43 -7.40
CA LYS A 3 -6.23 7.95 -8.46
C LYS A 3 -5.69 9.35 -8.14
N GLU A 4 -6.55 10.27 -7.71
CA GLU A 4 -6.18 11.66 -7.39
C GLU A 4 -5.20 11.73 -6.22
N VAL A 5 -5.43 10.94 -5.17
CA VAL A 5 -4.53 10.87 -4.01
C VAL A 5 -3.14 10.37 -4.44
N LEU A 6 -3.08 9.34 -5.29
CA LEU A 6 -1.81 8.83 -5.82
C LEU A 6 -1.12 9.81 -6.78
N ASP A 7 -1.89 10.66 -7.47
CA ASP A 7 -1.39 11.73 -8.32
C ASP A 7 -0.81 12.91 -7.50
N GLU A 8 -1.48 13.31 -6.43
CA GLU A 8 -1.03 14.34 -5.49
C GLU A 8 0.24 13.92 -4.74
N LEU A 9 0.37 12.63 -4.38
CA LEU A 9 1.58 12.04 -3.82
C LEU A 9 2.73 11.91 -4.83
N GLY A 10 2.52 12.28 -6.10
CA GLY A 10 3.54 12.23 -7.16
C GLY A 10 3.84 10.82 -7.69
N VAL A 11 3.02 9.81 -7.35
CA VAL A 11 3.21 8.42 -7.76
C VAL A 11 2.72 8.24 -9.21
N LYS A 12 3.51 8.67 -10.20
CA LYS A 12 3.07 8.69 -11.62
C LYS A 12 3.11 7.35 -12.35
N ARG A 13 4.02 6.44 -11.98
CA ARG A 13 4.20 5.15 -12.66
C ARG A 13 3.20 4.11 -12.15
N TYR A 14 2.60 3.34 -13.06
CA TYR A 14 1.62 2.30 -12.72
C TYR A 14 2.18 1.23 -11.77
N CYS A 15 3.47 0.86 -11.92
CA CYS A 15 4.13 -0.12 -11.07
C CYS A 15 4.23 0.35 -9.61
N CYS A 16 4.42 1.65 -9.38
CA CYS A 16 4.45 2.24 -8.04
C CYS A 16 3.03 2.35 -7.45
N ARG A 17 2.03 2.68 -8.27
CA ARG A 17 0.62 2.71 -7.83
C ARG A 17 0.12 1.33 -7.40
N ARG A 18 0.50 0.28 -8.12
CA ARG A 18 0.15 -1.11 -7.79
C ARG A 18 0.62 -1.51 -6.40
N MET A 19 1.79 -1.05 -5.97
CA MET A 19 2.31 -1.36 -4.63
C MET A 19 1.37 -0.90 -3.53
N LEU A 20 0.79 0.28 -3.67
CA LEU A 20 -0.11 0.88 -2.68
C LEU A 20 -1.53 0.35 -2.81
N LEU A 21 -2.01 0.15 -4.04
CA LEU A 21 -3.36 -0.36 -4.29
C LEU A 21 -3.55 -1.84 -3.92
N SER A 22 -2.48 -2.63 -3.94
CA SER A 22 -2.52 -4.07 -3.64
C SER A 22 -1.86 -4.44 -2.31
N HIS A 23 -1.56 -3.45 -1.46
CA HIS A 23 -0.97 -3.71 -0.16
C HIS A 23 -1.96 -4.45 0.75
N VAL A 24 -1.50 -5.55 1.37
CA VAL A 24 -2.25 -6.28 2.39
C VAL A 24 -1.44 -6.26 3.68
N GLU A 25 -2.04 -5.73 4.73
CA GLU A 25 -1.38 -5.54 6.02
C GLU A 25 -1.62 -6.77 6.91
N LEU A 26 -0.63 -7.67 6.95
CA LEU A 26 -0.67 -8.91 7.76
C LEU A 26 0.12 -8.78 9.08
N ILE A 27 0.72 -7.61 9.33
CA ILE A 27 1.63 -7.40 10.46
C ILE A 27 0.92 -7.60 11.81
N ASP A 28 -0.33 -7.16 11.93
CA ASP A 28 -1.14 -7.28 13.15
C ASP A 28 -1.49 -8.73 13.51
N GLU A 29 -1.51 -9.62 12.52
CA GLU A 29 -1.72 -11.05 12.75
C GLU A 29 -0.44 -11.72 13.21
N VAL A 30 0.68 -11.40 12.55
CA VAL A 30 1.99 -11.99 12.85
C VAL A 30 2.50 -11.55 14.23
N ILE A 31 2.28 -10.31 14.64
CA ILE A 31 2.79 -9.77 15.91
C ILE A 31 2.23 -10.49 17.15
N LYS A 32 1.09 -11.20 17.02
CA LYS A 32 0.49 -11.99 18.09
C LYS A 32 1.30 -13.25 18.40
N TYR A 33 2.09 -13.73 17.45
CA TYR A 33 2.98 -14.87 17.64
C TYR A 33 4.31 -14.37 18.20
N LYS A 34 4.49 -14.51 19.52
CA LYS A 34 5.79 -14.27 20.16
C LYS A 34 6.74 -15.44 19.83
N VAL A 35 7.90 -15.10 19.29
CA VAL A 35 9.07 -16.01 19.16
C VAL A 35 9.73 -16.16 20.52
#